data_AF-A0A3A0DVA0-F1
#
_entry.id   AF-A0A3A0DVA0-F1
#
_cell.length_a   1.000
_cell.length_b   1.000
_cell.length_c   1.000
_cell.angle_alpha   90.00
_cell.angle_beta   90.00
_cell.angle_gamma   90.00
#
_symmetry.space_group_name_H-M   'P 1'
#
loop_
_entity.id
_entity.type
_entity.pdbx_description
1 polymer ?
#
loop_
_entity_poly.entity_id
_entity_poly.type
_entity_poly.pdbx_seq_one_letter_code
_entity_poly.pdbx_strand_id
1 'polypeptide(L)'
;MQPREKKLAMIVGALVGVVVLIVIAKKVMTAYDTRATTYERHMGELGVHALQLQKAAEAKQKLVEMEKRSLPGDVEQARSRYQAWLLASLVEAGLEGVDVKSVPGGPSRRVYQPMLFNVTAKGNLTQLLTWMHKFYRTGHLHVVRRLTATPVEKSKQLDLDIGVEAVVLHGAKGVAAPPDMPERLPLGDLAAYRKIIEGRNMAGPPNRAPTLAAISRVTGKLGQPIAFTLRGKDDDPLDKIAYRFDGEAPQGATLDAATGKFTWTPPADGEPGTVSVKVLAEDDGMPAKFAAQTITIAVERVGLKLASIANQKVDVGKAFSTTPRFLEHDAKRTKTFELKGDLPAGLAFDAKTGAIQWTPGADAAGKDYRLTLVATDDATPPNRDEKRFELSVLEPETPKLELDFAAQRTYLTALLDVDGTPEAWFQVRPTGEQIVLSLPQGPDPKIVELRAGNFTARLIEIDFDRDRVILEAHGRRITLYRGKSLADAVAASTTGL
;
A
#
# COMPACT_ATOMS: atom_id res chain seq x y z
N MET A 1 -9.63 120.70 80.36
CA MET A 1 -10.32 119.70 79.52
C MET A 1 -11.71 119.42 80.06
N GLN A 2 -12.75 119.56 79.24
CA GLN A 2 -14.13 119.16 79.61
C GLN A 2 -14.25 117.62 79.68
N PRO A 3 -15.22 117.03 80.41
CA PRO A 3 -15.35 115.57 80.59
C PRO A 3 -15.39 114.76 79.28
N ARG A 4 -15.79 115.40 78.18
CA ARG A 4 -15.82 114.81 76.83
C ARG A 4 -14.43 114.59 76.24
N GLU A 5 -13.44 115.42 76.56
CA GLU A 5 -12.08 115.36 75.99
C GLU A 5 -11.22 114.25 76.62
N LYS A 6 -11.39 113.97 77.93
CA LYS A 6 -10.73 112.82 78.58
C LYS A 6 -11.27 111.48 78.07
N LYS A 7 -12.58 111.38 77.82
CA LYS A 7 -13.20 110.21 77.17
C LYS A 7 -12.66 110.02 75.76
N LEU A 8 -12.55 111.10 74.98
CA LEU A 8 -12.00 111.05 73.62
C LEU A 8 -10.53 110.58 73.62
N ALA A 9 -9.68 111.12 74.49
CA ALA A 9 -8.27 110.72 74.59
C ALA A 9 -8.09 109.24 74.99
N MET A 10 -8.91 108.71 75.90
CA MET A 10 -8.91 107.28 76.24
C MET A 10 -9.39 106.41 75.06
N ILE A 11 -10.43 106.83 74.36
CA ILE A 11 -10.94 106.12 73.17
C ILE A 11 -9.88 106.11 72.07
N VAL A 12 -9.22 107.25 71.82
CA VAL A 12 -8.15 107.38 70.82
C VAL A 12 -6.93 106.54 71.21
N GLY A 13 -6.49 106.55 72.47
CA GLY A 13 -5.39 105.71 72.95
C GLY A 13 -5.68 104.21 72.86
N ALA A 14 -6.91 103.80 73.19
CA ALA A 14 -7.37 102.41 72.99
C ALA A 14 -7.42 102.05 71.50
N LEU A 15 -7.88 102.97 70.64
CA LEU A 15 -7.87 102.78 69.19
C LEU A 15 -6.46 102.62 68.63
N VAL A 16 -5.51 103.45 69.08
CA VAL A 16 -4.09 103.35 68.69
C VAL A 16 -3.48 102.03 69.18
N GLY A 17 -3.75 101.62 70.43
CA GLY A 17 -3.31 100.34 70.96
C GLY A 17 -3.85 99.15 70.17
N VAL A 18 -5.13 99.19 69.78
CA VAL A 18 -5.76 98.18 68.91
C VAL A 18 -5.12 98.18 67.53
N VAL A 19 -4.86 99.35 66.93
CA VAL A 19 -4.18 99.45 65.62
C VAL A 19 -2.76 98.89 65.70
N VAL A 20 -2.00 99.17 66.76
CA VAL A 20 -0.64 98.63 66.95
C VAL A 20 -0.69 97.11 67.14
N LEU A 21 -1.62 96.59 67.93
CA LEU A 21 -1.84 95.14 68.06
C LEU A 21 -2.22 94.50 66.74
N ILE A 22 -3.06 95.14 65.93
CA ILE A 22 -3.41 94.68 64.58
C ILE A 22 -2.17 94.68 63.67
N VAL A 23 -1.30 95.70 63.75
CA VAL A 23 -0.07 95.77 62.94
C VAL A 23 0.92 94.69 63.36
N ILE A 24 1.12 94.46 64.66
CA ILE A 24 1.98 93.40 65.18
C ILE A 24 1.42 92.02 64.81
N ALA A 25 0.12 91.81 65.02
CA ALA A 25 -0.56 90.58 64.63
C ALA A 25 -0.45 90.33 63.13
N LYS A 26 -0.65 91.35 62.29
CA LYS A 26 -0.45 91.27 60.84
C LYS A 26 1.00 90.90 60.51
N LYS A 27 2.00 91.51 61.15
CA LYS A 27 3.42 91.23 60.88
C LYS A 27 3.80 89.80 61.27
N VAL A 28 3.28 89.31 62.40
CA VAL A 28 3.52 87.93 62.88
C VAL A 28 2.76 86.91 62.03
N MET A 29 1.49 87.14 61.71
CA MET A 29 0.72 86.27 60.79
C MET A 29 1.35 86.23 59.41
N THR A 30 1.75 87.37 58.84
CA THR A 30 2.41 87.39 57.52
C THR A 30 3.72 86.60 57.55
N ALA A 31 4.51 86.72 58.62
CA ALA A 31 5.75 85.95 58.77
C ALA A 31 5.50 84.45 58.99
N TYR A 32 4.44 84.08 59.71
CA TYR A 32 4.01 82.70 59.88
C TYR A 32 3.51 82.11 58.56
N ASP A 33 2.63 82.81 57.83
CA ASP A 33 2.10 82.41 56.53
C ASP A 33 3.24 82.22 55.53
N THR A 34 4.20 83.16 55.47
CA THR A 34 5.37 83.05 54.59
C THR A 34 6.21 81.81 54.93
N ARG A 35 6.39 81.49 56.22
CA ARG A 35 7.11 80.28 56.65
C ARG A 35 6.33 79.01 56.39
N ALA A 36 5.01 79.02 56.60
CA ALA A 36 4.11 77.90 56.32
C ALA A 36 4.10 77.57 54.82
N THR A 37 3.96 78.58 53.95
CA THR A 37 4.05 78.39 52.50
C THR A 37 5.43 77.94 52.05
N THR A 38 6.50 78.44 52.69
CA THR A 38 7.88 78.01 52.39
C THR A 38 8.09 76.55 52.81
N TYR A 39 7.54 76.13 53.95
CA TYR A 39 7.59 74.75 54.43
C TYR A 39 6.80 73.80 53.53
N GLU A 40 5.58 74.16 53.14
CA GLU A 40 4.78 73.38 52.19
C GLU A 40 5.47 73.24 50.82
N ARG A 41 6.09 74.31 50.33
CA ARG A 41 6.89 74.27 49.09
C ARG A 41 8.07 73.30 49.22
N HIS A 42 8.84 73.37 50.30
CA HIS A 42 9.96 72.46 50.52
C HIS A 42 9.52 71.01 50.77
N MET A 43 8.38 70.79 51.43
CA MET A 43 7.77 69.45 51.57
C MET A 43 7.30 68.90 50.21
N GLY A 44 6.75 69.76 49.34
CA GLY A 44 6.44 69.42 47.96
C GLY A 44 7.67 69.06 47.13
N GLU A 45 8.74 69.85 47.22
CA GLU A 45 10.04 69.59 46.59
C GLU A 45 10.65 68.27 47.08
N LEU A 46 10.61 68.00 48.38
CA LEU A 46 11.06 66.73 48.98
C LEU A 46 10.25 65.54 48.46
N GLY A 47 8.92 65.69 48.32
CA GLY A 47 8.07 64.66 47.72
C GLY A 47 8.43 64.36 46.26
N VAL A 48 8.72 65.40 45.45
CA VAL A 48 9.18 65.24 44.07
C VAL A 48 10.54 64.55 44.01
N HIS A 49 11.49 64.93 44.86
CA HIS A 49 12.81 64.30 44.92
C HIS A 49 12.74 62.85 45.43
N ALA A 50 11.89 62.54 46.41
CA ALA A 50 11.65 61.17 46.87
C ALA A 50 11.09 60.30 45.73
N LEU A 51 10.12 60.80 44.95
CA LEU A 51 9.60 60.11 43.79
C LEU A 51 10.66 59.93 42.69
N GLN A 52 11.52 60.94 42.46
CA GLN A 52 12.65 60.82 41.53
C GLN A 52 13.65 59.76 41.98
N LEU A 53 13.97 59.69 43.27
CA LEU A 53 14.85 58.67 43.85
C LEU A 53 14.26 57.27 43.73
N GLN A 54 12.97 57.11 43.99
CA GLN A 54 12.27 55.83 43.78
C GLN A 54 12.34 55.41 42.31
N LYS A 55 11.99 56.31 41.38
CA LYS A 55 12.09 56.05 39.93
C LYS A 55 13.52 55.72 39.51
N ALA A 56 14.52 56.39 40.09
CA ALA A 56 15.92 56.10 39.82
C ALA A 56 16.35 54.74 40.37
N ALA A 57 15.85 54.34 41.55
CA ALA A 57 16.09 53.02 42.14
C ALA A 57 15.46 51.90 41.29
N GLU A 58 14.21 52.08 40.85
CA GLU A 58 13.54 51.16 39.92
C GLU A 58 14.25 51.09 38.57
N ALA A 59 14.67 52.23 38.02
CA ALA A 59 15.44 52.29 36.78
C ALA A 59 16.79 51.58 36.92
N LYS A 60 17.48 51.73 38.07
CA LYS A 60 18.72 51.02 38.38
C LYS A 60 18.50 49.52 38.42
N GLN A 61 17.44 49.04 39.08
CA GLN A 61 17.11 47.61 39.09
C GLN A 61 16.82 47.07 37.69
N LYS A 62 16.04 47.81 36.88
CA LYS A 62 15.79 47.45 35.48
C LYS A 62 17.07 47.40 34.66
N LEU A 63 18.01 48.33 34.88
CA LEU A 63 19.32 48.33 34.22
C LEU A 63 20.16 47.12 34.60
N VAL A 64 20.16 46.71 35.88
CA VAL A 64 20.86 45.48 36.32
C VAL A 64 20.29 44.25 35.64
N GLU A 65 18.96 44.13 35.51
CA GLU A 65 18.34 43.01 34.79
C GLU A 65 18.62 43.05 33.28
N MET A 66 18.68 44.24 32.67
CA MET A 66 19.09 44.40 31.29
C MET A 66 20.57 44.09 31.08
N GLU A 67 21.45 44.39 32.03
CA GLU A 67 22.88 44.10 31.96
C GLU A 67 23.15 42.59 31.88
N LYS A 68 22.39 41.78 32.65
CA LYS A 68 22.41 40.30 32.58
C LYS A 68 22.01 39.72 31.22
N ARG A 69 21.48 40.55 30.33
CA ARG A 69 20.94 40.19 29.02
C ARG A 69 21.66 40.89 27.87
N SER A 70 22.47 41.88 28.21
CA SER A 70 23.27 42.65 27.28
C SER A 70 24.43 41.82 26.76
N LEU A 71 24.81 42.10 25.53
CA LEU A 71 26.11 41.71 25.00
C LEU A 71 27.24 42.51 25.69
N PRO A 72 28.51 42.13 25.49
CA PRO A 72 29.64 42.89 26.04
C PRO A 72 29.58 44.36 25.61
N GLY A 73 30.00 45.28 26.48
CA GLY A 73 29.97 46.72 26.20
C GLY A 73 30.89 47.17 25.04
N ASP A 74 31.85 46.34 24.65
CA ASP A 74 32.66 46.56 23.46
C ASP A 74 31.82 46.33 22.19
N VAL A 75 31.62 47.40 21.42
CA VAL A 75 30.67 47.43 20.30
C VAL A 75 31.07 46.48 19.17
N GLU A 76 32.37 46.35 18.88
CA GLU A 76 32.86 45.48 17.81
C GLU A 76 32.73 44.00 18.20
N GLN A 77 33.09 43.66 19.44
CA GLN A 77 32.88 42.34 20.00
C GLN A 77 31.38 41.98 20.08
N ALA A 78 30.53 42.91 20.53
CA ALA A 78 29.09 42.72 20.59
C ALA A 78 28.48 42.51 19.21
N ARG A 79 28.89 43.31 18.23
CA ARG A 79 28.44 43.19 16.83
C ARG A 79 28.78 41.82 16.26
N SER A 80 30.04 41.41 16.37
CA SER A 80 30.52 40.12 15.87
C SER A 80 29.78 38.94 16.54
N ARG A 81 29.65 38.97 17.87
CA ARG A 81 28.94 37.92 18.63
C ARG A 81 27.46 37.84 18.26
N TYR A 82 26.78 38.98 18.16
CA TYR A 82 25.37 39.01 17.82
C TYR A 82 25.11 38.57 16.38
N GLN A 83 25.95 39.02 15.44
CA GLN A 83 25.87 38.59 14.05
C GLN A 83 26.04 37.07 13.92
N ALA A 84 27.01 36.49 14.63
CA ALA A 84 27.22 35.05 14.65
C ALA A 84 26.02 34.29 15.25
N TRP A 85 25.47 34.78 16.37
CA TRP A 85 24.27 34.21 16.98
C TRP A 85 23.06 34.29 16.04
N LEU A 86 22.84 35.45 15.41
CA LEU A 86 21.70 35.69 14.52
C LEU A 86 21.77 34.76 13.31
N LEU A 87 22.93 34.66 12.65
CA LEU A 87 23.17 33.72 11.57
C LEU A 87 22.90 32.28 11.99
N ALA A 88 23.49 31.83 13.11
CA ALA A 88 23.31 30.48 13.62
C ALA A 88 21.83 30.17 13.93
N SER A 89 21.11 31.11 14.53
CA SER A 89 19.69 30.93 14.87
C SER A 89 18.79 30.77 13.64
N LEU A 90 19.08 31.48 12.55
CA LEU A 90 18.33 31.41 11.30
C LEU A 90 18.58 30.08 10.58
N VAL A 91 19.84 29.66 10.52
CA VAL A 91 20.24 28.38 9.92
C VAL A 91 19.67 27.20 10.70
N GLU A 92 19.68 27.26 12.03
CA GLU A 92 19.07 26.24 12.89
C GLU A 92 17.56 26.14 12.71
N ALA A 93 16.89 27.24 12.39
CA ALA A 93 15.47 27.24 12.02
C ALA A 93 15.20 26.70 10.60
N GLY A 94 16.26 26.32 9.86
CA GLY A 94 16.17 25.77 8.51
C GLY A 94 16.06 26.81 7.39
N LEU A 95 16.29 28.09 7.68
CA LEU A 95 16.34 29.12 6.65
C LEU A 95 17.63 28.99 5.83
N GLU A 96 17.52 29.22 4.52
CA GLU A 96 18.59 29.05 3.54
C GLU A 96 19.05 30.40 3.00
N GLY A 97 20.24 30.43 2.39
CA GLY A 97 20.79 31.65 1.77
C GLY A 97 20.92 32.82 2.74
N VAL A 98 21.15 32.53 4.02
CA VAL A 98 21.16 33.53 5.09
C VAL A 98 22.38 34.44 4.95
N ASP A 99 22.15 35.74 4.84
CA ASP A 99 23.16 36.79 4.89
C ASP A 99 22.78 37.79 5.99
N VAL A 100 23.74 38.09 6.87
CA VAL A 100 23.54 39.00 8.00
C VAL A 100 24.58 40.10 7.90
N LYS A 101 24.13 41.32 7.59
CA LYS A 101 24.96 42.51 7.45
C LYS A 101 24.71 43.46 8.61
N SER A 102 25.75 43.79 9.37
CA SER A 102 25.69 44.93 10.28
C SER A 102 25.70 46.22 9.47
N VAL A 103 24.83 47.16 9.84
CA VAL A 103 24.80 48.52 9.28
C VAL A 103 25.10 49.55 10.38
N PRO A 104 25.57 50.77 10.02
CA PRO A 104 25.81 51.82 11.01
C PRO A 104 24.57 52.04 11.88
N GLY A 105 24.75 51.90 13.20
CA GLY A 105 23.68 52.07 14.18
C GLY A 105 23.27 53.53 14.36
N GLY A 106 22.17 53.75 15.07
CA GLY A 106 21.79 55.09 15.53
C GLY A 106 22.84 55.71 16.48
N PRO A 107 22.72 57.01 16.79
CA PRO A 107 23.68 57.69 17.66
C PRO A 107 23.74 57.02 19.03
N SER A 108 24.96 56.94 19.58
CA SER A 108 25.18 56.45 20.94
C SER A 108 24.33 57.23 21.93
N ARG A 109 23.64 56.51 22.82
CA ARG A 109 22.86 57.12 23.90
C ARG A 109 23.68 57.05 25.20
N ARG A 110 23.24 57.84 26.19
CA ARG A 110 23.92 57.97 27.49
C ARG A 110 24.18 56.63 28.20
N VAL A 111 23.32 55.63 27.99
CA VAL A 111 23.36 54.36 28.73
C VAL A 111 23.55 53.15 27.80
N TYR A 112 23.35 53.32 26.48
CA TYR A 112 23.34 52.21 25.55
C TYR A 112 23.74 52.61 24.13
N GLN A 113 24.17 51.61 23.35
CA GLN A 113 24.48 51.70 21.93
C GLN A 113 23.51 50.83 21.13
N PRO A 114 22.73 51.39 20.19
CA PRO A 114 21.97 50.59 19.23
C PRO A 114 22.89 50.03 18.14
N MET A 115 22.60 48.80 17.71
CA MET A 115 23.24 48.09 16.62
C MET A 115 22.14 47.62 15.66
N LEU A 116 22.34 47.86 14.37
CA LEU A 116 21.36 47.53 13.33
C LEU A 116 21.93 46.43 12.44
N PHE A 117 21.07 45.46 12.11
CA PHE A 117 21.39 44.34 11.25
C PHE A 117 20.32 44.19 10.19
N ASN A 118 20.76 44.04 8.94
CA ASN A 118 19.91 43.62 7.83
C ASN A 118 20.16 42.14 7.59
N VAL A 119 19.08 41.37 7.60
CA VAL A 119 19.10 39.93 7.34
C VAL A 119 18.35 39.68 6.06
N THR A 120 18.96 38.95 5.14
CA THR A 120 18.26 38.34 4.00
C THR A 120 18.32 36.83 4.11
N ALA A 121 17.21 36.15 3.86
CA ALA A 121 17.12 34.69 3.91
C ALA A 121 15.99 34.18 3.01
N LYS A 122 15.99 32.89 2.71
CA LYS A 122 14.89 32.19 2.04
C LYS A 122 14.36 31.06 2.91
N GLY A 123 13.06 30.85 2.88
CA GLY A 123 12.45 29.71 3.58
C GLY A 123 10.93 29.79 3.59
N ASN A 124 10.26 28.85 4.24
CA ASN A 124 8.80 28.85 4.36
C ASN A 124 8.32 29.53 5.65
N LEU A 125 7.00 29.74 5.76
CA LEU A 125 6.38 30.37 6.92
C LEU A 125 6.67 29.60 8.23
N THR A 126 6.71 28.27 8.18
CA THR A 126 7.02 27.43 9.34
C THR A 126 8.42 27.71 9.89
N GLN A 127 9.42 27.80 9.01
CA GLN A 127 10.80 28.10 9.38
C GLN A 127 10.93 29.52 9.95
N LEU A 128 10.25 30.49 9.33
CA LEU A 128 10.19 31.87 9.84
C LEU A 128 9.57 31.92 11.25
N LEU A 129 8.45 31.24 11.49
CA LEU A 129 7.80 31.21 12.80
C LEU A 129 8.65 30.50 13.85
N THR A 130 9.33 29.42 13.47
CA THR A 130 10.29 28.71 14.33
C THR A 130 11.41 29.65 14.77
N TRP A 131 11.98 30.40 13.82
CA TRP A 131 13.00 31.41 14.13
C TRP A 131 12.45 32.55 14.99
N MET A 132 11.29 33.13 14.64
CA MET A 132 10.71 34.26 15.40
C MET A 132 10.37 33.85 16.84
N HIS A 133 9.85 32.65 17.04
CA HIS A 133 9.58 32.11 18.37
C HIS A 133 10.87 32.01 19.19
N LYS A 134 11.94 31.42 18.61
CA LYS A 134 13.26 31.37 19.25
C LYS A 134 13.83 32.77 19.51
N PHE A 135 13.73 33.67 18.54
CA PHE A 135 14.23 35.04 18.62
C PHE A 135 13.62 35.75 19.82
N TYR A 136 12.28 35.79 19.93
CA TYR A 136 11.62 36.51 21.02
C TYR A 136 11.70 35.84 22.38
N ARG A 137 11.88 34.51 22.42
CA ARG A 137 12.21 33.78 23.65
C ARG A 137 13.62 34.04 24.12
N THR A 138 14.53 34.36 23.22
CA THR A 138 15.90 34.62 23.61
C THR A 138 15.97 35.92 24.41
N GLY A 139 16.67 35.90 25.54
CA GLY A 139 16.75 37.02 26.47
C GLY A 139 17.53 38.23 25.95
N HIS A 140 18.06 38.22 24.72
CA HIS A 140 18.76 39.36 24.13
C HIS A 140 17.91 40.65 24.19
N LEU A 141 18.60 41.79 24.24
CA LEU A 141 18.00 43.11 24.10
C LEU A 141 17.87 43.44 22.62
N HIS A 142 16.87 42.87 21.97
CA HIS A 142 16.67 42.98 20.53
C HIS A 142 15.20 43.10 20.13
N VAL A 143 14.96 43.58 18.92
CA VAL A 143 13.63 43.68 18.33
C VAL A 143 13.73 43.60 16.81
N VAL A 144 12.71 43.00 16.18
CA VAL A 144 12.53 43.11 14.72
C VAL A 144 11.86 44.46 14.44
N ARG A 145 12.54 45.34 13.71
CA ARG A 145 12.04 46.67 13.30
C ARG A 145 11.24 46.61 12.01
N ARG A 146 11.62 45.69 11.12
CA ARG A 146 11.00 45.50 9.81
C ARG A 146 11.06 44.02 9.47
N LEU A 147 9.99 43.49 8.92
CA LEU A 147 9.92 42.16 8.36
C LEU A 147 9.14 42.25 7.05
N THR A 148 9.81 41.96 5.96
CA THR A 148 9.19 41.75 4.65
C THR A 148 9.35 40.28 4.30
N ALA A 149 8.24 39.64 3.90
CA ALA A 149 8.23 38.27 3.44
C ALA A 149 7.51 38.25 2.08
N THR A 150 8.28 38.04 1.02
CA THR A 150 7.78 38.08 -0.36
C THR A 150 7.68 36.66 -0.91
N PRO A 151 6.50 36.19 -1.36
CA PRO A 151 6.39 34.87 -1.99
C PRO A 151 7.30 34.74 -3.21
N VAL A 152 8.04 33.64 -3.29
CA VAL A 152 8.85 33.31 -4.46
C VAL A 152 7.95 32.62 -5.49
N GLU A 153 7.97 33.09 -6.73
CA GLU A 153 7.14 32.49 -7.80
C GLU A 153 7.38 30.99 -7.93
N LYS A 154 6.28 30.22 -8.07
CA LYS A 154 6.30 28.76 -8.28
C LYS A 154 7.07 27.99 -7.20
N SER A 155 7.09 28.51 -5.96
CA SER A 155 7.76 27.90 -4.82
C SER A 155 6.95 28.10 -3.54
N LYS A 156 7.17 27.24 -2.53
CA LYS A 156 6.68 27.44 -1.16
C LYS A 156 7.59 28.33 -0.31
N GLN A 157 8.61 28.92 -0.94
CA GLN A 157 9.57 29.80 -0.28
C GLN A 157 9.10 31.25 -0.26
N LEU A 158 9.58 31.95 0.75
CA LEU A 158 9.48 33.37 0.99
C LEU A 158 10.90 33.94 0.92
N ASP A 159 11.07 35.00 0.15
CA ASP A 159 12.24 35.87 0.24
C ASP A 159 12.03 36.81 1.43
N LEU A 160 12.91 36.69 2.42
CA LEU A 160 12.83 37.40 3.69
C LEU A 160 13.83 38.56 3.69
N ASP A 161 13.36 39.74 4.06
CA ASP A 161 14.19 40.89 4.45
C ASP A 161 13.78 41.32 5.87
N ILE A 162 14.70 41.15 6.82
CA ILE A 162 14.47 41.40 8.24
C ILE A 162 15.45 42.46 8.73
N GLY A 163 14.90 43.58 9.21
CA GLY A 163 15.65 44.61 9.93
C GLY A 163 15.60 44.34 11.43
N VAL A 164 16.75 44.05 12.03
CA VAL A 164 16.88 43.77 13.46
C VAL A 164 17.65 44.90 14.15
N GLU A 165 17.14 45.35 15.29
CA GLU A 165 17.87 46.22 16.20
C GLU A 165 18.23 45.45 17.47
N ALA A 166 19.50 45.47 17.82
CA ALA A 166 20.00 45.00 19.11
C ALA A 166 20.59 46.17 19.88
N VAL A 167 20.51 46.12 21.20
CA VAL A 167 21.01 47.15 22.09
C VAL A 167 22.05 46.58 23.04
N VAL A 168 23.14 47.32 23.20
CA VAL A 168 24.23 47.01 24.11
C VAL A 168 24.29 48.07 25.19
N LEU A 169 24.35 47.67 26.46
CA LEU A 169 24.58 48.60 27.56
C LEU A 169 26.07 48.91 27.71
N HIS A 170 26.37 50.20 27.92
CA HIS A 170 27.76 50.62 28.16
C HIS A 170 28.29 50.00 29.45
N GLY A 171 29.49 49.42 29.41
CA GLY A 171 30.14 48.81 30.57
C GLY A 171 29.61 47.42 30.97
N ALA A 172 28.64 46.86 30.24
CA ALA A 172 28.19 45.50 30.48
C ALA A 172 29.31 44.49 30.25
N LYS A 173 29.51 43.54 31.18
CA LYS A 173 30.48 42.44 31.00
C LYS A 173 30.11 41.50 29.85
N GLY A 174 28.81 41.45 29.54
CA GLY A 174 28.23 40.55 28.55
C GLY A 174 28.06 39.13 29.09
N VAL A 175 27.02 38.44 28.62
CA VAL A 175 26.77 37.03 28.94
C VAL A 175 27.07 36.17 27.71
N ALA A 176 27.65 34.98 27.93
CA ALA A 176 28.01 34.06 26.85
C ALA A 176 26.77 33.53 26.10
N ALA A 177 25.68 33.26 26.81
CA ALA A 177 24.38 32.93 26.26
C ALA A 177 23.29 33.68 27.05
N PRO A 178 22.36 34.38 26.40
CA PRO A 178 21.25 35.03 27.08
C PRO A 178 20.28 33.99 27.70
N PRO A 179 19.54 34.35 28.76
CA PRO A 179 18.54 33.46 29.34
C PRO A 179 17.38 33.19 28.37
N ASP A 180 16.71 32.05 28.50
CA ASP A 180 15.41 31.79 27.85
C ASP A 180 14.30 32.56 28.60
N MET A 181 13.40 33.18 27.85
CA MET A 181 12.35 34.10 28.33
C MET A 181 10.99 33.75 27.69
N PRO A 182 10.41 32.59 28.05
CA PRO A 182 9.12 32.14 27.53
C PRO A 182 7.97 33.14 27.81
N GLU A 183 8.04 33.88 28.91
CA GLU A 183 7.01 34.81 29.37
C GLU A 183 6.75 35.97 28.41
N ARG A 184 7.66 36.23 27.47
CA ARG A 184 7.52 37.27 26.43
C ARG A 184 6.53 36.91 25.35
N LEU A 185 6.24 35.64 25.18
CA LEU A 185 5.32 35.13 24.19
C LEU A 185 4.00 34.78 24.86
N PRO A 186 2.93 35.57 24.67
CA PRO A 186 1.65 35.34 25.35
C PRO A 186 1.06 33.95 25.16
N LEU A 187 1.32 33.28 24.02
CA LEU A 187 0.83 31.92 23.77
C LEU A 187 1.83 30.84 24.22
N GLY A 188 3.07 31.22 24.55
CA GLY A 188 4.16 30.36 25.03
C GLY A 188 4.68 29.35 24.01
N ASP A 189 3.79 28.52 23.48
CA ASP A 189 4.08 27.37 22.63
C ASP A 189 4.12 27.73 21.13
N LEU A 190 5.07 27.14 20.41
CA LEU A 190 5.23 27.34 18.97
C LEU A 190 4.03 26.80 18.19
N ALA A 191 3.46 25.65 18.59
CA ALA A 191 2.33 25.08 17.86
C ALA A 191 1.07 25.96 17.98
N ALA A 192 0.88 26.65 19.12
CA ALA A 192 -0.19 27.64 19.28
C ALA A 192 -0.06 28.83 18.30
N TYR A 193 1.14 29.37 18.11
CA TYR A 193 1.38 30.42 17.11
C TYR A 193 1.19 29.92 15.68
N ARG A 194 1.76 28.75 15.36
CA ARG A 194 1.64 28.12 14.03
C ARG A 194 0.17 27.92 13.66
N LYS A 195 -0.65 27.36 14.57
CA LYS A 195 -2.09 27.17 14.35
C LYS A 195 -2.82 28.46 13.96
N ILE A 196 -2.49 29.59 14.59
CA ILE A 196 -3.15 30.88 14.33
C ILE A 196 -2.64 31.54 13.05
N ILE A 197 -1.33 31.49 12.81
CA ILE A 197 -0.69 32.25 11.72
C ILE A 197 -0.70 31.44 10.42
N GLU A 198 -0.29 30.17 10.44
CA GLU A 198 -0.32 29.29 9.26
C GLU A 198 -1.76 29.04 8.80
N GLY A 199 -2.72 28.96 9.73
CA GLY A 199 -4.13 28.81 9.41
C GLY A 199 -4.76 29.98 8.64
N ARG A 200 -4.09 31.14 8.57
CA ARG A 200 -4.55 32.31 7.81
C ARG A 200 -4.05 32.34 6.38
N ASN A 201 -3.04 31.52 6.04
CA ASN A 201 -2.42 31.50 4.71
C ASN A 201 -2.08 32.90 4.15
N MET A 202 -1.30 33.68 4.91
CA MET A 202 -1.04 35.09 4.58
C MET A 202 -0.21 35.31 3.31
N ALA A 203 0.41 34.27 2.76
CA ALA A 203 1.39 34.36 1.68
C ALA A 203 0.93 33.73 0.36
N GLY A 204 -0.30 33.20 0.29
CA GLY A 204 -0.81 32.50 -0.88
C GLY A 204 -2.32 32.61 -1.06
N PRO A 205 -2.85 32.15 -2.22
CA PRO A 205 -4.28 32.00 -2.39
C PRO A 205 -4.84 30.96 -1.39
N PRO A 206 -6.14 30.99 -1.07
CA PRO A 206 -6.75 30.00 -0.19
C PRO A 206 -6.49 28.57 -0.68
N ASN A 207 -5.96 27.70 0.20
CA ASN A 207 -5.69 26.30 -0.12
C ASN A 207 -6.99 25.56 -0.51
N ARG A 208 -6.96 24.70 -1.51
CA ARG A 208 -8.08 23.82 -1.88
C ARG A 208 -7.82 22.42 -1.35
N ALA A 209 -8.89 21.70 -1.02
CA ALA A 209 -8.73 20.33 -0.57
C ALA A 209 -8.37 19.42 -1.75
N PRO A 210 -7.52 18.40 -1.56
CA PRO A 210 -7.30 17.39 -2.56
C PRO A 210 -8.61 16.63 -2.81
N THR A 211 -8.68 15.97 -3.96
CA THR A 211 -9.76 15.04 -4.32
C THR A 211 -9.21 13.63 -4.31
N LEU A 212 -10.02 12.66 -3.87
CA LEU A 212 -9.72 11.24 -3.96
C LEU A 212 -10.58 10.58 -5.03
N ALA A 213 -9.94 9.87 -5.97
CA ALA A 213 -10.67 9.06 -6.93
C ALA A 213 -11.38 7.90 -6.21
N ALA A 214 -12.68 7.76 -6.45
CA ALA A 214 -13.48 6.72 -5.85
C ALA A 214 -12.93 5.33 -6.21
N ILE A 215 -12.72 4.51 -5.17
CA ILE A 215 -12.39 3.10 -5.31
C ILE A 215 -13.68 2.34 -5.06
N SER A 216 -14.06 1.54 -6.06
CA SER A 216 -15.22 0.66 -5.98
C SER A 216 -15.02 -0.45 -4.94
N ARG A 217 -15.93 -1.42 -4.89
CA ARG A 217 -15.77 -2.60 -4.03
C ARG A 217 -14.49 -3.35 -4.38
N VAL A 218 -13.68 -3.63 -3.36
CA VAL A 218 -12.50 -4.49 -3.47
C VAL A 218 -12.87 -5.87 -2.97
N THR A 219 -12.52 -6.92 -3.71
CA THR A 219 -12.73 -8.31 -3.30
C THR A 219 -11.38 -9.00 -3.16
N GLY A 220 -11.23 -9.85 -2.15
CA GLY A 220 -10.04 -10.68 -1.96
C GLY A 220 -10.38 -11.96 -1.20
N LYS A 221 -9.37 -12.81 -1.01
CA LYS A 221 -9.52 -14.10 -0.33
C LYS A 221 -8.59 -14.19 0.88
N LEU A 222 -9.01 -14.96 1.88
CA LEU A 222 -8.19 -15.26 3.05
C LEU A 222 -6.82 -15.82 2.63
N GLY A 223 -5.75 -15.33 3.26
CA GLY A 223 -4.38 -15.75 2.99
C GLY A 223 -3.78 -15.28 1.67
N GLN A 224 -4.51 -14.52 0.84
CA GLN A 224 -4.02 -13.99 -0.44
C GLN A 224 -3.83 -12.46 -0.36
N PRO A 225 -2.78 -11.91 -1.02
CA PRO A 225 -2.51 -10.48 -0.97
C PRO A 225 -3.57 -9.67 -1.75
N ILE A 226 -4.07 -8.63 -1.10
CA ILE A 226 -4.94 -7.60 -1.68
C ILE A 226 -4.09 -6.34 -1.82
N ALA A 227 -4.09 -5.74 -3.02
CA ALA A 227 -3.37 -4.51 -3.28
C ALA A 227 -4.17 -3.59 -4.21
N PHE A 228 -4.16 -2.30 -3.89
CA PHE A 228 -4.70 -1.24 -4.74
C PHE A 228 -3.97 0.07 -4.44
N THR A 229 -4.18 1.10 -5.27
CA THR A 229 -3.51 2.39 -5.12
C THR A 229 -4.55 3.50 -5.04
N LEU A 230 -4.48 4.31 -3.98
CA LEU A 230 -5.23 5.54 -3.85
C LEU A 230 -4.74 6.54 -4.91
N ARG A 231 -5.66 7.27 -5.52
CA ARG A 231 -5.33 8.32 -6.50
C ARG A 231 -5.91 9.63 -6.04
N GLY A 232 -5.09 10.41 -5.35
CA GLY A 232 -5.34 11.79 -5.00
C GLY A 232 -4.97 12.74 -6.13
N LYS A 233 -5.72 13.84 -6.27
CA LYS A 233 -5.37 14.97 -7.13
C LYS A 233 -5.59 16.26 -6.36
N ASP A 234 -4.58 17.13 -6.39
CA ASP A 234 -4.67 18.49 -5.90
C ASP A 234 -4.66 19.45 -7.09
N ASP A 235 -5.48 20.50 -7.02
CA ASP A 235 -5.49 21.54 -8.05
C ASP A 235 -4.48 22.65 -7.73
N ASP A 236 -3.88 22.65 -6.54
CA ASP A 236 -2.78 23.53 -6.13
C ASP A 236 -1.42 22.90 -6.53
N PRO A 237 -0.73 23.45 -7.55
CA PRO A 237 0.34 22.75 -8.27
C PRO A 237 1.64 22.54 -7.47
N LEU A 238 1.79 23.24 -6.33
CA LEU A 238 2.93 23.11 -5.44
C LEU A 238 2.66 22.14 -4.29
N ASP A 239 1.39 21.76 -4.09
CA ASP A 239 0.98 20.93 -2.98
C ASP A 239 1.19 19.45 -3.31
N LYS A 240 1.71 18.74 -2.32
CA LYS A 240 1.98 17.31 -2.34
C LYS A 240 0.96 16.64 -1.46
N ILE A 241 0.46 15.51 -1.95
CA ILE A 241 -0.52 14.70 -1.23
C ILE A 241 0.23 13.61 -0.46
N ALA A 242 -0.09 13.48 0.82
CA ALA A 242 0.28 12.35 1.66
C ALA A 242 -0.96 11.52 2.01
N TYR A 243 -0.83 10.19 1.97
CA TYR A 243 -1.90 9.26 2.30
C TYR A 243 -1.69 8.65 3.69
N ARG A 244 -2.78 8.49 4.44
CA ARG A 244 -2.76 7.77 5.71
C ARG A 244 -4.10 7.11 6.03
N PHE A 245 -4.06 6.16 6.95
CA PHE A 245 -5.27 5.61 7.54
C PHE A 245 -5.96 6.66 8.41
N ASP A 246 -7.28 6.66 8.37
CA ASP A 246 -8.13 7.48 9.22
C ASP A 246 -8.78 6.58 10.29
N GLY A 247 -8.01 6.30 11.35
CA GLY A 247 -8.39 5.37 12.41
C GLY A 247 -7.64 4.03 12.31
N GLU A 248 -8.24 2.98 12.87
CA GLU A 248 -7.63 1.65 12.90
C GLU A 248 -7.58 1.01 11.50
N ALA A 249 -6.41 0.49 11.16
CA ALA A 249 -6.20 -0.30 9.96
C ALA A 249 -6.31 -1.80 10.26
N PRO A 250 -6.70 -2.63 9.29
CA PRO A 250 -6.65 -4.08 9.46
C PRO A 250 -5.24 -4.54 9.84
N GLN A 251 -5.14 -5.55 10.71
CA GLN A 251 -3.84 -6.06 11.14
C GLN A 251 -3.01 -6.52 9.92
N GLY A 252 -1.76 -6.03 9.85
CA GLY A 252 -0.85 -6.32 8.74
C GLY A 252 -1.13 -5.53 7.44
N ALA A 253 -2.12 -4.64 7.43
CA ALA A 253 -2.33 -3.71 6.32
C ALA A 253 -1.27 -2.60 6.36
N THR A 254 -0.82 -2.19 5.19
CA THR A 254 0.10 -1.07 5.00
C THR A 254 -0.45 -0.11 3.96
N LEU A 255 -0.14 1.18 4.14
CA LEU A 255 -0.44 2.24 3.19
C LEU A 255 0.80 3.11 3.05
N ASP A 256 1.36 3.14 1.85
CA ASP A 256 2.50 3.99 1.53
C ASP A 256 2.06 5.45 1.43
N ALA A 257 2.66 6.31 2.26
CA ALA A 257 2.22 7.70 2.40
C ALA A 257 2.48 8.56 1.16
N ALA A 258 3.45 8.21 0.31
CA ALA A 258 3.78 9.02 -0.87
C ALA A 258 3.05 8.54 -2.13
N THR A 259 2.89 7.22 -2.27
CA THR A 259 2.35 6.59 -3.48
C THR A 259 0.87 6.21 -3.35
N GLY A 260 0.34 6.16 -2.12
CA GLY A 260 -1.02 5.69 -1.85
C GLY A 260 -1.20 4.19 -2.06
N LYS A 261 -0.11 3.42 -2.19
CA LYS A 261 -0.16 1.96 -2.37
C LYS A 261 -0.62 1.30 -1.07
N PHE A 262 -1.80 0.71 -1.09
CA PHE A 262 -2.33 -0.14 -0.04
C PHE A 262 -1.95 -1.59 -0.31
N THR A 263 -1.48 -2.31 0.71
CA THR A 263 -1.33 -3.76 0.67
C THR A 263 -1.83 -4.40 1.96
N TRP A 264 -2.50 -5.54 1.85
CA TRP A 264 -2.98 -6.30 2.99
C TRP A 264 -3.18 -7.76 2.62
N THR A 265 -2.73 -8.67 3.47
CA THR A 265 -3.02 -10.10 3.35
C THR A 265 -3.91 -10.49 4.53
N PRO A 266 -5.22 -10.71 4.32
CA PRO A 266 -6.09 -11.18 5.38
C PRO A 266 -5.56 -12.51 5.96
N PRO A 267 -5.64 -12.73 7.28
CA PRO A 267 -5.22 -14.00 7.89
C PRO A 267 -5.89 -15.20 7.22
N ALA A 268 -5.15 -16.28 6.98
CA ALA A 268 -5.69 -17.47 6.31
C ALA A 268 -6.72 -18.22 7.17
N ASP A 269 -6.60 -18.09 8.49
CA ASP A 269 -7.47 -18.61 9.53
C ASP A 269 -8.56 -17.61 9.97
N GLY A 270 -8.67 -16.47 9.29
CA GLY A 270 -9.74 -15.49 9.55
C GLY A 270 -11.11 -15.95 9.05
N GLU A 271 -12.15 -15.21 9.44
CA GLU A 271 -13.50 -15.40 8.90
C GLU A 271 -13.74 -14.54 7.65
N PRO A 272 -14.49 -15.05 6.65
CA PRO A 272 -14.94 -14.22 5.54
C PRO A 272 -15.88 -13.13 6.05
N GLY A 273 -15.89 -12.01 5.35
CA GLY A 273 -16.69 -10.87 5.78
C GLY A 273 -16.34 -9.63 5.02
N THR A 274 -16.82 -8.50 5.54
CA THR A 274 -16.54 -7.19 4.96
C THR A 274 -15.73 -6.37 5.95
N VAL A 275 -14.61 -5.83 5.47
CA VAL A 275 -13.71 -4.95 6.23
C VAL A 275 -13.78 -3.56 5.64
N SER A 276 -14.07 -2.56 6.48
CA SER A 276 -14.07 -1.16 6.08
C SER A 276 -12.75 -0.51 6.47
N VAL A 277 -12.07 0.09 5.49
CA VAL A 277 -10.81 0.81 5.67
C VAL A 277 -11.05 2.28 5.35
N LYS A 278 -10.89 3.15 6.35
CA LYS A 278 -10.96 4.59 6.14
C LYS A 278 -9.57 5.12 5.83
N VAL A 279 -9.46 5.87 4.75
CA VAL A 279 -8.22 6.49 4.29
C VAL A 279 -8.46 7.96 4.03
N LEU A 280 -7.40 8.74 4.13
CA LEU A 280 -7.41 10.13 3.72
C LEU A 280 -6.18 10.48 2.88
N ALA A 281 -6.37 11.46 2.01
CA ALA A 281 -5.34 12.18 1.29
C ALA A 281 -5.29 13.59 1.88
N GLU A 282 -4.15 13.98 2.40
CA GLU A 282 -3.89 15.28 3.03
C GLU A 282 -2.85 16.03 2.21
N ASP A 283 -3.13 17.28 1.87
CA ASP A 283 -2.16 18.17 1.22
C ASP A 283 -1.19 18.77 2.23
N ASP A 284 -0.06 19.29 1.76
CA ASP A 284 0.87 20.11 2.54
C ASP A 284 0.68 21.62 2.29
N GLY A 285 -0.53 22.01 1.91
CA GLY A 285 -0.97 23.41 1.77
C GLY A 285 -1.22 24.06 3.14
N MET A 286 -1.55 25.36 3.15
CA MET A 286 -1.81 26.11 4.38
C MET A 286 -3.22 26.72 4.42
N PRO A 287 -4.04 26.46 5.45
CA PRO A 287 -3.94 25.27 6.32
C PRO A 287 -4.04 24.00 5.49
N ALA A 288 -3.46 22.91 5.98
CA ALA A 288 -3.58 21.60 5.35
C ALA A 288 -5.05 21.21 5.24
N LYS A 289 -5.45 20.70 4.08
CA LYS A 289 -6.79 20.15 3.85
C LYS A 289 -6.69 18.69 3.45
N PHE A 290 -7.82 18.00 3.51
CA PHE A 290 -7.87 16.58 3.22
C PHE A 290 -9.18 16.17 2.54
N ALA A 291 -9.11 15.06 1.81
CA ALA A 291 -10.27 14.27 1.40
C ALA A 291 -10.19 12.90 2.06
N ALA A 292 -11.34 12.37 2.48
CA ALA A 292 -11.45 11.07 3.09
C ALA A 292 -12.33 10.14 2.25
N GLN A 293 -12.04 8.85 2.29
CA GLN A 293 -12.83 7.82 1.63
C GLN A 293 -12.87 6.56 2.51
N THR A 294 -14.04 5.93 2.58
CA THR A 294 -14.19 4.59 3.17
C THR A 294 -14.18 3.56 2.06
N ILE A 295 -13.24 2.61 2.12
CA ILE A 295 -13.08 1.52 1.17
C ILE A 295 -13.62 0.25 1.81
N THR A 296 -14.48 -0.44 1.08
CA THR A 296 -15.11 -1.68 1.54
C THR A 296 -14.43 -2.86 0.85
N ILE A 297 -13.76 -3.70 1.65
CA ILE A 297 -13.06 -4.90 1.19
C ILE A 297 -13.90 -6.12 1.58
N ALA A 298 -14.44 -6.84 0.60
CA ALA A 298 -15.10 -8.12 0.80
C ALA A 298 -14.04 -9.23 0.76
N VAL A 299 -13.89 -9.94 1.87
CA VAL A 299 -12.97 -11.06 2.04
C VAL A 299 -13.77 -12.35 2.02
N GLU A 300 -13.43 -13.22 1.08
CA GLU A 300 -14.07 -14.51 0.87
C GLU A 300 -13.15 -15.66 1.30
N ARG A 301 -13.74 -16.82 1.55
CA ARG A 301 -12.96 -18.05 1.74
C ARG A 301 -12.34 -18.47 0.42
N VAL A 302 -11.15 -19.05 0.47
CA VAL A 302 -10.64 -19.83 -0.66
C VAL A 302 -11.53 -21.08 -0.77
N GLY A 303 -12.15 -21.26 -1.93
CA GLY A 303 -12.99 -22.41 -2.21
C GLY A 303 -12.18 -23.64 -2.61
N LEU A 304 -12.89 -24.70 -2.98
CA LEU A 304 -12.33 -25.92 -3.57
C LEU A 304 -13.02 -26.15 -4.91
N LYS A 305 -12.25 -26.15 -6.00
CA LYS A 305 -12.77 -26.36 -7.35
C LYS A 305 -11.83 -27.24 -8.15
N LEU A 306 -12.32 -28.40 -8.55
CA LEU A 306 -11.65 -29.33 -9.45
C LEU A 306 -11.76 -28.84 -10.90
N ALA A 307 -10.72 -29.10 -11.69
CA ALA A 307 -10.79 -29.04 -13.14
C ALA A 307 -11.64 -30.20 -13.67
N SER A 308 -12.29 -30.01 -14.82
CA SER A 308 -13.00 -31.09 -15.49
C SER A 308 -12.06 -32.25 -15.82
N ILE A 309 -12.51 -33.47 -15.55
CA ILE A 309 -11.82 -34.70 -15.93
C ILE A 309 -12.46 -35.16 -17.24
N ALA A 310 -11.68 -35.25 -18.31
CA ALA A 310 -12.19 -35.74 -19.59
C ALA A 310 -12.46 -37.24 -19.54
N ASN A 311 -13.46 -37.71 -20.30
CA ASN A 311 -13.65 -39.14 -20.53
C ASN A 311 -12.39 -39.74 -21.15
N GLN A 312 -12.07 -40.97 -20.76
CA GLN A 312 -10.86 -41.66 -21.17
C GLN A 312 -11.21 -42.95 -21.90
N LYS A 313 -10.45 -43.23 -22.96
CA LYS A 313 -10.44 -44.54 -23.62
C LYS A 313 -9.19 -45.27 -23.16
N VAL A 314 -9.34 -46.49 -22.69
CA VAL A 314 -8.24 -47.31 -22.17
C VAL A 314 -8.23 -48.65 -22.89
N ASP A 315 -7.04 -49.13 -23.25
CA ASP A 315 -6.90 -50.45 -23.86
C ASP A 315 -6.80 -51.53 -22.79
N VAL A 316 -7.36 -52.71 -23.07
CA VAL A 316 -7.15 -53.91 -22.24
C VAL A 316 -5.65 -54.17 -22.04
N GLY A 317 -5.25 -54.44 -20.81
CA GLY A 317 -3.87 -54.76 -20.43
C GLY A 317 -2.89 -53.57 -20.41
N LYS A 318 -3.31 -52.36 -20.79
CA LYS A 318 -2.47 -51.16 -20.69
C LYS A 318 -2.76 -50.39 -19.40
N ALA A 319 -1.71 -49.92 -18.74
CA ALA A 319 -1.84 -49.13 -17.52
C ALA A 319 -2.41 -47.74 -17.83
N PHE A 320 -3.42 -47.34 -17.06
CA PHE A 320 -4.03 -46.03 -17.03
C PHE A 320 -3.77 -45.38 -15.66
N SER A 321 -3.46 -44.08 -15.65
CA SER A 321 -3.28 -43.30 -14.43
C SER A 321 -3.73 -41.86 -14.62
N THR A 322 -4.44 -41.31 -13.63
CA THR A 322 -4.82 -39.89 -13.60
C THR A 322 -4.85 -39.36 -12.17
N THR A 323 -4.66 -38.06 -12.03
CA THR A 323 -4.74 -37.33 -10.75
C THR A 323 -5.62 -36.08 -10.92
N PRO A 324 -6.37 -35.68 -9.88
CA PRO A 324 -7.17 -34.47 -9.91
C PRO A 324 -6.29 -33.24 -10.10
N ARG A 325 -6.79 -32.28 -10.88
CA ARG A 325 -6.24 -30.93 -10.94
C ARG A 325 -7.25 -29.97 -10.34
N PHE A 326 -6.75 -28.91 -9.71
CA PHE A 326 -7.57 -27.89 -9.08
C PHE A 326 -7.50 -26.59 -9.87
N LEU A 327 -8.65 -25.96 -10.10
CA LEU A 327 -8.77 -24.58 -10.58
C LEU A 327 -8.71 -23.59 -9.41
N GLU A 328 -9.12 -24.03 -8.22
CA GLU A 328 -9.04 -23.27 -6.99
C GLU A 328 -8.89 -24.22 -5.81
N HIS A 329 -7.94 -23.94 -4.92
CA HIS A 329 -7.83 -24.59 -3.62
C HIS A 329 -6.91 -23.77 -2.69
N ASP A 330 -7.04 -23.98 -1.39
CA ASP A 330 -6.02 -23.56 -0.43
C ASP A 330 -4.90 -24.63 -0.40
N ALA A 331 -3.64 -24.25 -0.63
CA ALA A 331 -2.51 -25.17 -0.63
C ALA A 331 -2.15 -25.68 0.78
N LYS A 332 -2.49 -24.91 1.83
CA LYS A 332 -2.19 -25.26 3.23
C LYS A 332 -3.19 -26.24 3.84
N ARG A 333 -4.38 -26.34 3.23
CA ARG A 333 -5.43 -27.26 3.67
C ARG A 333 -5.21 -28.69 3.18
N THR A 334 -5.56 -29.64 4.03
CA THR A 334 -5.59 -31.06 3.68
C THR A 334 -6.81 -31.34 2.82
N LYS A 335 -6.68 -32.23 1.83
CA LYS A 335 -7.81 -32.70 1.02
C LYS A 335 -7.96 -34.21 1.20
N THR A 336 -9.20 -34.65 1.26
CA THR A 336 -9.57 -36.05 1.15
C THR A 336 -10.38 -36.25 -0.12
N PHE A 337 -10.20 -37.41 -0.73
CA PHE A 337 -10.85 -37.76 -1.98
C PHE A 337 -11.67 -39.02 -1.80
N GLU A 338 -12.81 -39.05 -2.49
CA GLU A 338 -13.70 -40.20 -2.54
C GLU A 338 -14.05 -40.47 -4.00
N LEU A 339 -13.92 -41.73 -4.43
CA LEU A 339 -14.28 -42.17 -5.78
C LEU A 339 -15.54 -43.03 -5.70
N LYS A 340 -16.59 -42.60 -6.41
CA LYS A 340 -17.91 -43.25 -6.45
C LYS A 340 -18.26 -43.69 -7.87
N GLY A 341 -19.27 -44.56 -7.97
CA GLY A 341 -19.86 -45.02 -9.23
C GLY A 341 -19.50 -46.47 -9.52
N ASP A 342 -19.43 -46.80 -10.81
CA ASP A 342 -19.18 -48.15 -11.29
C ASP A 342 -17.68 -48.41 -11.24
N LEU A 343 -17.15 -48.86 -10.09
CA LEU A 343 -15.71 -49.09 -9.91
C LEU A 343 -15.29 -50.42 -10.56
N PRO A 344 -14.43 -50.43 -11.60
CA PRO A 344 -13.94 -51.67 -12.18
C PRO A 344 -13.10 -52.49 -11.20
N ALA A 345 -13.12 -53.81 -11.37
CA ALA A 345 -12.26 -54.71 -10.61
C ALA A 345 -10.77 -54.36 -10.84
N GLY A 346 -9.99 -54.36 -9.76
CA GLY A 346 -8.57 -54.05 -9.80
C GLY A 346 -8.23 -52.55 -9.95
N LEU A 347 -9.21 -51.65 -9.96
CA LEU A 347 -8.94 -50.21 -9.91
C LEU A 347 -8.42 -49.82 -8.53
N ALA A 348 -7.25 -49.20 -8.51
CA ALA A 348 -6.63 -48.65 -7.32
C ALA A 348 -6.93 -47.15 -7.21
N PHE A 349 -7.31 -46.71 -6.00
CA PHE A 349 -7.61 -45.32 -5.70
C PHE A 349 -6.91 -44.91 -4.40
N ASP A 350 -6.19 -43.80 -4.43
CA ASP A 350 -5.58 -43.19 -3.25
C ASP A 350 -6.45 -42.03 -2.74
N ALA A 351 -7.09 -42.23 -1.59
CA ALA A 351 -7.98 -41.24 -0.97
C ALA A 351 -7.26 -39.96 -0.46
N LYS A 352 -5.92 -39.94 -0.40
CA LYS A 352 -5.14 -38.75 0.02
C LYS A 352 -4.67 -37.91 -1.16
N THR A 353 -4.35 -38.55 -2.28
CA THR A 353 -3.85 -37.86 -3.48
C THR A 353 -4.90 -37.73 -4.58
N GLY A 354 -5.98 -38.51 -4.49
CA GLY A 354 -6.99 -38.65 -5.53
C GLY A 354 -6.50 -39.41 -6.76
N ALA A 355 -5.31 -40.03 -6.69
CA ALA A 355 -4.74 -40.77 -7.81
C ALA A 355 -5.58 -42.01 -8.12
N ILE A 356 -5.92 -42.17 -9.39
CA ILE A 356 -6.65 -43.33 -9.92
C ILE A 356 -5.69 -44.08 -10.82
N GLN A 357 -5.49 -45.37 -10.55
CA GLN A 357 -4.61 -46.23 -11.32
C GLN A 357 -5.34 -47.52 -11.66
N TRP A 358 -5.23 -47.97 -12.90
CA TRP A 358 -5.92 -49.18 -13.34
C TRP A 358 -5.26 -49.82 -14.55
N THR A 359 -5.24 -51.15 -14.58
CA THR A 359 -4.88 -51.94 -15.76
C THR A 359 -6.07 -52.83 -16.09
N PRO A 360 -6.87 -52.51 -17.13
CA PRO A 360 -8.09 -53.25 -17.42
C PRO A 360 -7.81 -54.72 -17.76
N GLY A 361 -8.54 -55.64 -17.12
CA GLY A 361 -8.54 -57.06 -17.48
C GLY A 361 -9.35 -57.33 -18.75
N ALA A 362 -9.21 -58.55 -19.30
CA ALA A 362 -9.96 -58.98 -20.48
C ALA A 362 -11.48 -58.98 -20.27
N ASP A 363 -11.94 -59.19 -19.03
CA ASP A 363 -13.33 -59.13 -18.61
C ASP A 363 -13.93 -57.71 -18.63
N ALA A 364 -13.07 -56.69 -18.72
CA ALA A 364 -13.48 -55.30 -18.83
C ALA A 364 -13.63 -54.82 -20.28
N ALA A 365 -13.22 -55.60 -21.28
CA ALA A 365 -13.29 -55.23 -22.70
C ALA A 365 -14.71 -54.82 -23.13
N GLY A 366 -14.83 -53.69 -23.84
CA GLY A 366 -16.09 -53.17 -24.34
C GLY A 366 -17.03 -52.57 -23.29
N LYS A 367 -16.60 -52.46 -22.02
CA LYS A 367 -17.41 -51.88 -20.94
C LYS A 367 -17.06 -50.41 -20.70
N ASP A 368 -18.09 -49.64 -20.33
CA ASP A 368 -17.97 -48.26 -19.87
C ASP A 368 -18.20 -48.18 -18.35
N TYR A 369 -17.35 -47.43 -17.66
CA TYR A 369 -17.42 -47.22 -16.22
C TYR A 369 -17.63 -45.73 -15.93
N ARG A 370 -18.75 -45.39 -15.27
CA ARG A 370 -19.07 -44.01 -14.90
C ARG A 370 -18.61 -43.71 -13.48
N LEU A 371 -17.64 -42.81 -13.37
CA LEU A 371 -16.96 -42.49 -12.13
C LEU A 371 -17.26 -41.05 -11.70
N THR A 372 -17.37 -40.83 -10.39
CA THR A 372 -17.47 -39.51 -9.77
C THR A 372 -16.36 -39.35 -8.75
N LEU A 373 -15.42 -38.45 -9.01
CA LEU A 373 -14.41 -38.04 -8.04
C LEU A 373 -14.93 -36.88 -7.21
N VAL A 374 -14.90 -37.02 -5.90
CA VAL A 374 -15.28 -36.01 -4.92
C VAL A 374 -14.02 -35.58 -4.18
N ALA A 375 -13.77 -34.28 -4.11
CA ALA A 375 -12.74 -33.69 -3.26
C ALA A 375 -13.39 -32.91 -2.13
N THR A 376 -12.88 -33.08 -0.91
CA THR A 376 -13.30 -32.35 0.29
C THR A 376 -12.06 -31.80 1.00
N ASP A 377 -12.07 -30.55 1.42
CA ASP A 377 -11.00 -29.98 2.24
C ASP A 377 -11.33 -30.00 3.74
N ASP A 378 -10.34 -29.71 4.59
CA ASP A 378 -10.47 -29.63 6.04
C ASP A 378 -10.98 -28.27 6.56
N ALA A 379 -11.65 -27.48 5.71
CA ALA A 379 -12.29 -26.23 6.14
C ALA A 379 -13.44 -26.48 7.13
N THR A 380 -13.84 -25.45 7.88
CA THR A 380 -15.01 -25.50 8.76
C THR A 380 -15.99 -24.37 8.42
N PRO A 381 -17.10 -24.62 7.71
CA PRO A 381 -17.50 -25.90 7.12
C PRO A 381 -16.60 -26.32 5.95
N PRO A 382 -16.52 -27.63 5.62
CA PRO A 382 -15.66 -28.14 4.56
C PRO A 382 -16.13 -27.69 3.18
N ASN A 383 -15.20 -27.31 2.31
CA ASN A 383 -15.47 -27.09 0.90
C ASN A 383 -15.52 -28.45 0.18
N ARG A 384 -16.45 -28.61 -0.75
CA ARG A 384 -16.62 -29.83 -1.54
C ARG A 384 -16.84 -29.50 -3.01
N ASP A 385 -16.15 -30.23 -3.89
CA ASP A 385 -16.43 -30.22 -5.33
C ASP A 385 -16.37 -31.65 -5.87
N GLU A 386 -17.13 -31.92 -6.94
CA GLU A 386 -17.19 -33.22 -7.58
C GLU A 386 -17.07 -33.10 -9.10
N LYS A 387 -16.48 -34.14 -9.73
CA LYS A 387 -16.34 -34.25 -11.18
C LYS A 387 -16.67 -35.66 -11.64
N ARG A 388 -17.45 -35.73 -12.71
CA ARG A 388 -17.87 -36.98 -13.35
C ARG A 388 -17.08 -37.18 -14.63
N PHE A 389 -16.72 -38.42 -14.90
CA PHE A 389 -16.05 -38.83 -16.12
C PHE A 389 -16.32 -40.31 -16.38
N GLU A 390 -16.06 -40.74 -17.61
CA GLU A 390 -16.25 -42.11 -18.06
C GLU A 390 -14.90 -42.74 -18.43
N LEU A 391 -14.70 -44.01 -18.07
CA LEU A 391 -13.63 -44.87 -18.58
C LEU A 391 -14.24 -45.89 -19.53
N SER A 392 -13.94 -45.77 -20.82
CA SER A 392 -14.35 -46.73 -21.85
C SER A 392 -13.20 -47.68 -22.16
N VAL A 393 -13.38 -48.97 -21.91
CA VAL A 393 -12.37 -49.98 -22.25
C VAL A 393 -12.55 -50.40 -23.69
N LEU A 394 -11.56 -50.10 -24.51
CA LEU A 394 -11.55 -50.50 -25.92
C LEU A 394 -11.41 -52.01 -26.01
N GLU A 395 -12.24 -52.62 -26.86
CA GLU A 395 -12.02 -53.99 -27.30
C GLU A 395 -10.70 -54.05 -28.07
N PRO A 396 -9.88 -55.10 -27.88
CA PRO A 396 -8.69 -55.28 -28.69
C PRO A 396 -9.09 -55.34 -30.17
N GLU A 397 -8.47 -54.51 -31.00
CA GLU A 397 -8.74 -54.53 -32.44
C GLU A 397 -8.43 -55.92 -33.01
N THR A 398 -9.44 -56.60 -33.54
CA THR A 398 -9.20 -57.78 -34.37
C THR A 398 -8.60 -57.33 -35.70
N PRO A 399 -7.44 -57.85 -36.12
CA PRO A 399 -6.84 -57.47 -37.39
C PRO A 399 -7.81 -57.77 -38.54
N LYS A 400 -8.00 -56.78 -39.43
CA LYS A 400 -8.81 -56.97 -40.63
C LYS A 400 -8.05 -57.87 -41.61
N LEU A 401 -8.75 -58.86 -42.16
CA LEU A 401 -8.23 -59.67 -43.26
C LEU A 401 -8.30 -58.83 -44.54
N GLU A 402 -7.19 -58.21 -44.92
CA GLU A 402 -7.09 -57.45 -46.16
C GLU A 402 -6.69 -58.37 -47.32
N LEU A 403 -7.44 -58.28 -48.42
CA LEU A 403 -7.16 -59.00 -49.66
C LEU A 403 -6.74 -57.99 -50.72
N ASP A 404 -5.57 -58.20 -51.30
CA ASP A 404 -5.16 -57.45 -52.48
C ASP A 404 -5.91 -57.91 -53.75
N PHE A 405 -5.66 -57.26 -54.88
CA PHE A 405 -6.36 -57.55 -56.13
C PHE A 405 -6.21 -59.01 -56.60
N ALA A 406 -5.03 -59.61 -56.37
CA ALA A 406 -4.78 -61.00 -56.73
C ALA A 406 -5.58 -61.94 -55.82
N ALA A 407 -5.47 -61.76 -54.50
CA ALA A 407 -6.19 -62.52 -53.50
C ALA A 407 -7.70 -62.44 -53.67
N GLN A 408 -8.25 -61.25 -53.94
CA GLN A 408 -9.70 -61.06 -54.18
C GLN A 408 -10.22 -61.89 -55.36
N ARG A 409 -9.35 -62.23 -56.32
CA ARG A 409 -9.70 -62.99 -57.52
C ARG A 409 -9.07 -64.39 -57.56
N THR A 410 -8.72 -64.91 -56.39
CA THR A 410 -8.32 -66.31 -56.21
C THR A 410 -9.55 -67.15 -55.89
N TYR A 411 -9.79 -68.19 -56.67
CA TYR A 411 -10.96 -69.05 -56.55
C TYR A 411 -10.55 -70.48 -56.21
N LEU A 412 -11.31 -71.15 -55.34
CA LEU A 412 -11.19 -72.61 -55.21
C LEU A 412 -11.87 -73.26 -56.41
N THR A 413 -11.10 -73.90 -57.29
CA THR A 413 -11.61 -74.43 -58.56
C THR A 413 -11.85 -75.93 -58.52
N ALA A 414 -11.06 -76.68 -57.75
CA ALA A 414 -11.26 -78.11 -57.59
C ALA A 414 -10.82 -78.60 -56.21
N LEU A 415 -11.49 -79.66 -55.77
CA LEU A 415 -11.07 -80.53 -54.69
C LEU A 415 -10.90 -81.90 -55.31
N LEU A 416 -9.69 -82.45 -55.23
CA LEU A 416 -9.32 -83.70 -55.88
C LEU A 416 -8.61 -84.61 -54.89
N ASP A 417 -8.82 -85.90 -55.05
CA ASP A 417 -7.94 -86.92 -54.47
C ASP A 417 -7.02 -87.40 -55.59
N VAL A 418 -5.73 -87.08 -55.47
CA VAL A 418 -4.69 -87.47 -56.44
C VAL A 418 -3.78 -88.47 -55.76
N ASP A 419 -3.85 -89.73 -56.18
CA ASP A 419 -3.04 -90.84 -55.66
C ASP A 419 -3.10 -91.00 -54.13
N GLY A 420 -4.28 -90.78 -53.52
CA GLY A 420 -4.50 -90.87 -52.08
C GLY A 420 -4.14 -89.61 -51.30
N THR A 421 -3.81 -88.51 -51.98
CA THR A 421 -3.53 -87.21 -51.37
C THR A 421 -4.67 -86.22 -51.68
N PRO A 422 -5.39 -85.75 -50.65
CA PRO A 422 -6.34 -84.66 -50.81
C PRO A 422 -5.66 -83.37 -51.24
N GLU A 423 -6.05 -82.83 -52.39
CA GLU A 423 -5.54 -81.58 -52.95
C GLU A 423 -6.68 -80.57 -53.15
N ALA A 424 -6.41 -79.33 -52.75
CA ALA A 424 -7.25 -78.16 -52.99
C ALA A 424 -6.58 -77.26 -54.02
N TRP A 425 -7.25 -77.06 -55.15
CA TRP A 425 -6.73 -76.34 -56.30
C TRP A 425 -7.35 -74.95 -56.35
N PHE A 426 -6.49 -73.94 -56.38
CA PHE A 426 -6.87 -72.54 -56.42
C PHE A 426 -6.39 -71.91 -57.71
N GLN A 427 -7.22 -71.03 -58.29
CA GLN A 427 -6.89 -70.29 -59.49
C GLN A 427 -6.83 -68.80 -59.19
N VAL A 428 -5.66 -68.19 -59.34
CA VAL A 428 -5.46 -66.74 -59.27
C VAL A 428 -5.79 -66.15 -60.64
N ARG A 429 -7.05 -65.73 -60.83
CA ARG A 429 -7.53 -65.31 -62.17
C ARG A 429 -6.74 -64.18 -62.83
N PRO A 430 -6.21 -63.16 -62.11
CA PRO A 430 -5.46 -62.08 -62.75
C PRO A 430 -4.15 -62.51 -63.40
N THR A 431 -3.44 -63.47 -62.82
CA THR A 431 -2.14 -63.94 -63.31
C THR A 431 -2.24 -65.24 -64.10
N GLY A 432 -3.36 -65.98 -63.95
CA GLY A 432 -3.49 -67.33 -64.49
C GLY A 432 -2.75 -68.39 -63.66
N GLU A 433 -2.14 -68.00 -62.53
CA GLU A 433 -1.42 -68.90 -61.65
C GLU A 433 -2.37 -69.89 -60.96
N GLN A 434 -1.96 -71.15 -60.93
CA GLN A 434 -2.64 -72.22 -60.20
C GLN A 434 -1.85 -72.57 -58.96
N ILE A 435 -2.49 -72.52 -57.79
CA ILE A 435 -1.90 -72.88 -56.50
C ILE A 435 -2.56 -74.18 -56.04
N VAL A 436 -1.76 -75.18 -55.73
CA VAL A 436 -2.25 -76.48 -55.23
C VAL A 436 -1.76 -76.66 -53.81
N LEU A 437 -2.71 -76.87 -52.89
CA LEU A 437 -2.43 -77.13 -51.49
C LEU A 437 -2.87 -78.54 -51.14
N SER A 438 -2.14 -79.20 -50.25
CA SER A 438 -2.55 -80.50 -49.71
C SER A 438 -2.25 -80.60 -48.23
N LEU A 439 -3.00 -81.45 -47.54
CA LEU A 439 -2.77 -81.73 -46.13
C LEU A 439 -1.67 -82.79 -46.00
N PRO A 440 -0.70 -82.66 -45.08
CA PRO A 440 0.37 -83.64 -44.96
C PRO A 440 -0.17 -84.97 -44.42
N GLN A 441 0.00 -86.04 -45.19
CA GLN A 441 -0.16 -87.43 -44.75
C GLN A 441 1.16 -88.17 -45.03
N GLY A 442 2.18 -87.99 -44.18
CA GLY A 442 3.49 -88.67 -44.34
C GLY A 442 4.71 -87.74 -44.52
N PRO A 443 5.92 -88.30 -44.76
CA PRO A 443 7.20 -87.66 -44.40
C PRO A 443 7.67 -86.51 -45.31
N ASP A 444 6.95 -86.18 -46.39
CA ASP A 444 7.32 -85.09 -47.30
C ASP A 444 6.20 -84.02 -47.35
N PRO A 445 6.43 -82.80 -46.84
CA PRO A 445 5.39 -81.78 -46.77
C PRO A 445 5.17 -81.12 -48.15
N LYS A 446 4.02 -81.40 -48.77
CA LYS A 446 3.48 -80.53 -49.85
C LYS A 446 2.79 -79.30 -49.24
N ILE A 447 2.76 -78.22 -50.01
CA ILE A 447 2.49 -76.84 -49.59
C ILE A 447 1.16 -76.74 -48.82
N VAL A 448 1.23 -76.32 -47.55
CA VAL A 448 0.06 -76.07 -46.67
C VAL A 448 -0.32 -74.60 -46.59
N GLU A 449 0.40 -73.72 -47.29
CA GLU A 449 0.21 -72.27 -47.21
C GLU A 449 -0.25 -71.73 -48.56
N LEU A 450 -1.46 -71.17 -48.60
CA LEU A 450 -1.96 -70.37 -49.69
C LEU A 450 -1.21 -69.04 -49.71
N ARG A 451 -0.56 -68.70 -50.83
CA ARG A 451 0.03 -67.38 -51.06
C ARG A 451 -0.58 -66.79 -52.32
N ALA A 452 -1.56 -65.92 -52.17
CA ALA A 452 -2.21 -65.24 -53.28
C ALA A 452 -1.94 -63.74 -53.18
N GLY A 453 -1.03 -63.23 -54.01
CA GLY A 453 -0.51 -61.87 -53.84
C GLY A 453 0.16 -61.73 -52.47
N ASN A 454 -0.25 -60.72 -51.70
CA ASN A 454 0.20 -60.45 -50.33
C ASN A 454 -0.58 -61.21 -49.26
N PHE A 455 -1.67 -61.90 -49.62
CA PHE A 455 -2.47 -62.65 -48.67
C PHE A 455 -1.87 -64.03 -48.43
N THR A 456 -1.66 -64.37 -47.16
CA THR A 456 -1.24 -65.70 -46.75
C THR A 456 -2.26 -66.36 -45.83
N ALA A 457 -2.52 -67.64 -46.06
CA ALA A 457 -3.38 -68.43 -45.19
C ALA A 457 -2.94 -69.89 -45.14
N ARG A 458 -3.07 -70.52 -43.99
CA ARG A 458 -2.75 -71.95 -43.82
C ARG A 458 -3.98 -72.80 -44.12
N LEU A 459 -3.82 -73.85 -44.93
CA LEU A 459 -4.82 -74.89 -45.10
C LEU A 459 -4.94 -75.73 -43.82
N ILE A 460 -6.15 -75.78 -43.27
CA ILE A 460 -6.48 -76.51 -42.04
C ILE A 460 -7.22 -77.82 -42.37
N GLU A 461 -8.16 -77.76 -43.30
CA GLU A 461 -9.05 -78.89 -43.63
C GLU A 461 -9.47 -78.85 -45.11
N ILE A 462 -9.57 -80.04 -45.72
CA ILE A 462 -10.24 -80.28 -47.00
C ILE A 462 -11.42 -81.21 -46.69
N ASP A 463 -12.64 -80.76 -46.98
CA ASP A 463 -13.89 -81.48 -46.71
C ASP A 463 -14.59 -81.73 -48.05
N PHE A 464 -14.42 -82.95 -48.57
CA PHE A 464 -15.00 -83.37 -49.86
C PHE A 464 -16.53 -83.48 -49.80
N ASP A 465 -17.08 -83.88 -48.66
CA ASP A 465 -18.53 -84.08 -48.50
C ASP A 465 -19.29 -82.75 -48.54
N ARG A 466 -18.67 -81.69 -48.01
CA ARG A 466 -19.24 -80.32 -48.00
C ARG A 466 -18.64 -79.41 -49.08
N ASP A 467 -17.83 -79.97 -49.98
CA ASP A 467 -17.22 -79.29 -51.12
C ASP A 467 -16.51 -77.97 -50.74
N ARG A 468 -15.68 -78.01 -49.69
CA ARG A 468 -15.05 -76.82 -49.09
C ARG A 468 -13.67 -77.08 -48.50
N VAL A 469 -12.95 -75.99 -48.25
CA VAL A 469 -11.74 -75.97 -47.42
C VAL A 469 -11.89 -75.02 -46.25
N ILE A 470 -11.12 -75.27 -45.18
CA ILE A 470 -10.93 -74.34 -44.08
C ILE A 470 -9.50 -73.81 -44.16
N LEU A 471 -9.37 -72.49 -44.26
CA LEU A 471 -8.12 -71.76 -44.21
C LEU A 471 -7.99 -71.01 -42.87
N GLU A 472 -6.79 -70.80 -42.36
CA GLU A 472 -6.54 -69.95 -41.19
C GLU A 472 -5.60 -68.80 -41.56
N ALA A 473 -6.03 -67.57 -41.28
CA ALA A 473 -5.23 -66.37 -41.48
C ALA A 473 -5.45 -65.41 -40.31
N HIS A 474 -4.37 -64.87 -39.75
CA HIS A 474 -4.38 -63.96 -38.59
C HIS A 474 -5.26 -64.45 -37.41
N GLY A 475 -5.23 -65.76 -37.12
CA GLY A 475 -6.00 -66.38 -36.03
C GLY A 475 -7.50 -66.55 -36.31
N ARG A 476 -7.96 -66.31 -37.55
CA ARG A 476 -9.36 -66.49 -37.98
C ARG A 476 -9.46 -67.65 -38.97
N ARG A 477 -10.45 -68.52 -38.76
CA ARG A 477 -10.81 -69.59 -39.71
C ARG A 477 -11.76 -69.05 -40.78
N ILE A 478 -11.43 -69.33 -42.04
CA ILE A 478 -12.13 -68.89 -43.23
C ILE A 478 -12.61 -70.14 -43.96
N THR A 479 -13.92 -70.28 -44.12
CA THR A 479 -14.50 -71.40 -44.88
C THR A 479 -14.67 -70.98 -46.33
N LEU A 480 -14.05 -71.71 -47.26
CA LEU A 480 -14.11 -71.43 -48.69
C LEU A 480 -14.71 -72.63 -49.44
N TYR A 481 -15.85 -72.42 -50.07
CA TYR A 481 -16.54 -73.43 -50.88
C TYR A 481 -16.02 -73.44 -52.31
N ARG A 482 -16.06 -74.60 -52.98
CA ARG A 482 -15.67 -74.73 -54.39
C ARG A 482 -16.50 -73.80 -55.27
N GLY A 483 -15.83 -73.16 -56.23
CA GLY A 483 -16.41 -72.17 -57.13
C GLY A 483 -16.49 -70.74 -56.56
N LYS A 484 -16.17 -70.53 -55.28
CA LYS A 484 -16.15 -69.19 -54.64
C LYS A 484 -14.75 -68.60 -54.60
N SER A 485 -14.69 -67.28 -54.48
CA SER A 485 -13.43 -66.54 -54.31
C SER A 485 -13.03 -66.40 -52.84
N LEU A 486 -11.74 -66.16 -52.58
CA LEU A 486 -11.28 -65.76 -51.25
C LEU A 486 -12.00 -64.49 -50.76
N ALA A 487 -12.33 -63.55 -51.66
CA ALA A 487 -13.12 -62.36 -51.30
C ALA A 487 -14.48 -62.74 -50.71
N ASP A 488 -15.21 -63.67 -51.35
CA ASP A 488 -16.51 -64.14 -50.86
C ASP A 488 -16.37 -64.80 -49.49
N ALA A 489 -15.33 -65.62 -49.30
CA ALA A 489 -15.10 -66.34 -48.05
C ALA A 489 -14.66 -65.42 -46.89
N VAL A 490 -13.82 -64.41 -47.15
CA VAL A 490 -13.43 -63.41 -46.15
C VAL A 490 -14.61 -62.50 -45.79
N ALA A 491 -15.45 -62.14 -46.76
CA ALA A 491 -16.68 -61.38 -46.49
C ALA A 491 -17.67 -62.17 -45.62
N ALA A 492 -17.88 -63.45 -45.92
CA ALA A 492 -18.75 -64.35 -45.13
C ALA A 492 -18.22 -64.54 -43.69
N SER A 493 -16.92 -64.78 -43.53
CA SER A 493 -16.28 -64.94 -42.20
C SER A 493 -16.26 -63.66 -41.34
N THR A 494 -16.61 -62.51 -41.90
CA THR A 494 -16.70 -61.22 -41.18
C THR A 494 -18.15 -60.89 -40.76
N THR A 495 -19.15 -61.55 -41.36
CA THR A 495 -20.57 -61.30 -41.08
C THR A 495 -21.20 -62.30 -40.11
N GLY A 496 -20.46 -63.34 -39.68
CA GLY A 496 -20.92 -64.29 -38.66
C GLY A 496 -22.07 -65.20 -39.10
N LEU A 497 -22.30 -65.32 -40.41
CA LEU A 497 -23.33 -66.14 -41.04
C LEU A 497 -22.74 -67.37 -41.73
#